data_AF-A0AAV4BZA3-F1
#
_entry.id   AF-A0AAV4BZA3-F1
#
_cell.length_a   1.000
_cell.length_b   1.000
_cell.length_c   1.000
_cell.angle_alpha   90.00
_cell.angle_beta   90.00
_cell.angle_gamma   90.00
#
_symmetry.space_group_name_H-M   'P 1'
#
loop_
_entity.id
_entity.type
_entity.pdbx_description
1 polymer ?
#
loop_
_entity_poly.entity_id
_entity_poly.type
_entity_poly.pdbx_seq_one_letter_code
_entity_poly.pdbx_strand_id
1 'polypeptide(L)'
;MLIDEIRLEDDSKRMQKAVQQSKEGNWTSWKSGLQISITWNEIWHMAPLGISFLIRAVCEPLPSNTSLMRWGMRDDPTCPLCQDKQTTEHVLSSCKVAQATAGTRGDTTEC
;
A
#
# COMPACT_ATOMS: atom_id res chain seq x y z
N MET A 1 -5.30 -15.36 28.62
CA MET A 1 -5.16 -16.73 28.09
C MET A 1 -6.35 -17.13 27.21
N LEU A 2 -7.58 -17.27 27.72
CA LEU A 2 -8.73 -17.68 26.89
C LEU A 2 -9.20 -16.59 25.89
N ILE A 3 -9.17 -15.32 26.32
CA ILE A 3 -9.49 -14.17 25.44
C ILE A 3 -8.48 -14.02 24.32
N ASP A 4 -7.20 -14.25 24.60
CA ASP A 4 -6.13 -14.11 23.61
C ASP A 4 -6.24 -15.20 22.53
N GLU A 5 -6.63 -16.42 22.92
CA GLU A 5 -6.87 -17.54 22.01
C GLU A 5 -8.06 -17.28 21.08
N ILE A 6 -9.18 -16.76 21.61
CA ILE A 6 -10.34 -16.35 20.79
C ILE A 6 -9.93 -15.26 19.79
N ARG A 7 -9.13 -14.26 20.22
CA ARG A 7 -8.65 -13.18 19.35
C ARG A 7 -7.79 -13.73 18.21
N LEU A 8 -6.89 -14.65 18.50
CA LEU A 8 -6.02 -15.29 17.49
C LEU A 8 -6.85 -16.09 16.47
N GLU A 9 -7.88 -16.80 16.92
CA GLU A 9 -8.77 -17.55 16.03
C GLU A 9 -9.57 -16.62 15.10
N ASP A 10 -10.11 -15.53 15.65
CA ASP A 10 -10.85 -14.52 14.88
C ASP A 10 -9.95 -13.79 13.87
N ASP A 11 -8.73 -13.42 14.26
CA ASP A 11 -7.77 -12.78 13.36
C ASP A 11 -7.33 -13.75 12.25
N SER A 12 -7.22 -15.04 12.54
CA SER A 12 -6.95 -16.07 11.54
C SER A 12 -8.10 -16.20 10.53
N LYS A 13 -9.36 -16.18 10.98
CA LYS A 13 -10.54 -16.21 10.10
C LYS A 13 -10.60 -14.98 9.20
N ARG A 14 -10.30 -13.79 9.74
CA ARG A 14 -10.23 -12.54 8.97
C ARG A 14 -9.13 -12.58 7.92
N MET A 15 -7.94 -13.08 8.28
CA MET A 15 -6.83 -13.24 7.35
C MET A 15 -7.17 -14.24 6.22
N GLN A 16 -7.75 -15.39 6.54
CA GLN A 16 -8.19 -16.37 5.54
C GLN A 16 -9.18 -15.76 4.55
N LYS A 17 -10.15 -14.97 5.04
CA LYS A 17 -11.09 -14.25 4.19
C LYS A 17 -10.38 -13.22 3.31
N ALA A 18 -9.43 -12.45 3.86
CA ALA A 18 -8.68 -11.45 3.10
C ALA A 18 -7.87 -12.09 1.96
N VAL A 19 -7.19 -13.22 2.20
CA VAL A 19 -6.43 -13.94 1.17
C VAL A 19 -7.34 -14.42 0.02
N GLN A 20 -8.60 -14.76 0.30
CA GLN A 20 -9.58 -15.14 -0.73
C GLN A 20 -10.07 -13.94 -1.55
N GLN A 21 -9.91 -12.71 -1.06
CA GLN A 21 -10.26 -11.49 -1.78
C GLN A 21 -9.10 -11.08 -2.71
N SER A 22 -9.09 -11.63 -3.92
CA SER A 22 -7.99 -11.41 -4.89
C SER A 22 -7.65 -9.95 -5.21
N LYS A 23 -8.61 -9.02 -5.08
CA LYS A 23 -8.43 -7.59 -5.33
C LYS A 23 -8.14 -6.80 -4.06
N GLU A 24 -9.07 -6.81 -3.11
CA GLU A 24 -8.98 -6.05 -1.86
C GLU A 24 -7.99 -6.64 -0.85
N GLY A 25 -7.63 -7.91 -1.02
CA GLY A 25 -6.68 -8.66 -0.22
C GLY A 25 -5.31 -8.77 -0.86
N ASN A 26 -5.03 -8.07 -1.97
CA ASN A 26 -3.72 -8.15 -2.62
C ASN A 26 -2.57 -7.74 -1.66
N TRP A 27 -2.87 -6.87 -0.68
CA TRP A 27 -1.96 -6.48 0.40
C TRP A 27 -1.43 -7.66 1.23
N THR A 28 -2.11 -8.81 1.27
CA THR A 28 -1.64 -10.00 2.02
C THR A 28 -0.38 -10.61 1.39
N SER A 29 -0.06 -10.27 0.14
CA SER A 29 1.14 -10.75 -0.57
C SER A 29 2.33 -9.80 -0.50
N TRP A 30 2.15 -8.59 0.06
CA TRP A 30 3.18 -7.57 0.10
C TRP A 30 4.28 -7.99 1.07
N LYS A 31 5.47 -8.31 0.54
CA LYS A 31 6.64 -8.71 1.35
C LYS A 31 7.29 -7.52 2.07
N SER A 32 7.01 -6.31 1.59
CA SER A 32 7.76 -5.10 1.89
C SER A 32 7.14 -4.22 2.97
N GLY A 33 5.87 -4.41 3.35
CA GLY A 33 5.20 -3.37 4.11
C GLY A 33 3.80 -3.68 4.58
N LEU A 34 3.68 -4.45 5.67
CA LEU A 34 2.46 -4.39 6.47
C LEU A 34 2.71 -4.77 7.95
N GLN A 35 3.64 -4.07 8.59
CA GLN A 35 3.79 -4.07 10.05
C GLN A 35 3.25 -2.74 10.60
N ILE A 36 2.05 -2.36 10.19
CA ILE A 36 1.43 -1.12 10.66
C ILE A 36 0.59 -1.46 11.90
N SER A 37 1.16 -1.23 13.09
CA SER A 37 0.41 -1.23 14.35
C SER A 37 -0.15 0.16 14.57
N ILE A 38 -1.42 0.39 14.19
CA ILE A 38 -2.13 1.64 14.48
C ILE A 38 -3.09 1.41 15.65
N THR A 39 -2.95 2.24 16.67
CA THR A 39 -3.85 2.30 17.81
C THR A 39 -5.10 3.13 17.49
N TRP A 40 -6.18 2.87 18.20
CA TRP A 40 -7.41 3.65 18.06
C TRP A 40 -7.20 5.14 18.35
N ASN A 41 -6.31 5.46 19.30
CA ASN A 41 -5.97 6.84 19.64
C ASN A 41 -5.30 7.58 18.46
N GLU A 42 -4.37 6.90 17.77
CA GLU A 42 -3.73 7.45 16.57
C GLU A 42 -4.73 7.71 15.44
N ILE A 43 -5.74 6.84 15.30
CA ILE A 43 -6.84 7.05 14.33
C ILE A 43 -7.61 8.32 14.67
N TRP A 44 -8.01 8.50 15.94
CA TRP A 44 -8.77 9.68 16.37
C TRP A 44 -8.04 11.00 16.19
N HIS A 45 -6.72 11.00 16.35
CA HIS A 45 -5.89 12.18 16.20
C HIS A 45 -5.32 12.35 14.79
N MET A 46 -5.63 11.44 13.86
CA MET A 46 -5.14 11.52 12.49
C MET A 46 -5.79 12.69 11.76
N ALA A 47 -5.03 13.33 10.87
CA ALA A 47 -5.59 14.33 9.97
C ALA A 47 -6.80 13.75 9.22
N PRO A 48 -7.86 14.54 8.92
CA PRO A 48 -9.10 14.05 8.31
C PRO A 48 -8.90 13.21 7.04
N LEU A 49 -7.86 13.49 6.25
CA LEU A 49 -7.55 12.76 5.03
C LEU A 49 -6.65 11.53 5.25
N GLY A 50 -5.95 11.44 6.38
CA GLY A 50 -4.99 10.37 6.67
C GLY A 50 -5.66 8.99 6.75
N ILE A 51 -6.78 8.87 7.47
CA ILE A 51 -7.52 7.61 7.58
C ILE A 51 -8.03 7.18 6.20
N SER A 52 -8.59 8.14 5.46
CA SER A 52 -9.13 7.88 4.12
C SER A 52 -8.04 7.46 3.14
N PHE A 53 -6.81 7.97 3.29
CA PHE A 53 -5.66 7.56 2.52
C PHE A 53 -5.22 6.14 2.88
N LEU A 54 -5.11 5.82 4.18
CA LEU A 54 -4.70 4.50 4.66
C LEU A 54 -5.65 3.38 4.21
N ILE A 55 -6.96 3.61 4.33
CA ILE A 55 -7.96 2.63 3.86
C ILE A 55 -7.79 2.40 2.35
N ARG A 56 -7.61 3.49 1.59
CA ARG A 56 -7.41 3.41 0.13
C ARG A 56 -6.07 2.79 -0.25
N ALA A 57 -5.05 2.92 0.60
CA ALA A 57 -3.76 2.28 0.40
C ALA A 57 -3.83 0.76 0.53
N VAL A 58 -4.59 0.27 1.50
CA VAL A 58 -4.72 -1.18 1.77
C VAL A 58 -5.70 -1.85 0.81
N CYS A 59 -6.84 -1.23 0.50
CA CYS A 59 -7.89 -1.86 -0.31
C CYS A 59 -7.71 -1.72 -1.85
N GLU A 60 -6.57 -1.20 -2.33
CA GLU A 60 -6.27 -0.91 -3.74
C GLU A 60 -7.16 0.10 -4.55
N PRO A 61 -7.96 1.03 -3.98
CA PRO A 61 -8.58 2.09 -4.79
C PRO A 61 -7.65 3.28 -5.10
N LEU A 62 -6.35 3.22 -4.79
CA LEU A 62 -5.42 4.30 -5.16
C LEU A 62 -5.23 4.38 -6.69
N PRO A 63 -5.01 5.59 -7.25
CA PRO A 63 -4.82 5.80 -8.68
C PRO A 63 -3.42 5.35 -9.14
N SER A 64 -3.10 4.06 -9.01
CA SER A 64 -1.95 3.43 -9.67
C SER A 64 -2.29 3.14 -11.14
N ASN A 65 -1.31 3.06 -12.05
CA ASN A 65 -1.60 2.79 -13.46
C ASN A 65 -2.32 1.46 -13.66
N THR A 66 -2.08 0.46 -12.81
CA THR A 66 -2.84 -0.80 -12.82
C THR A 66 -4.33 -0.61 -12.46
N SER A 67 -4.63 0.23 -11.45
CA SER A 67 -6.01 0.59 -11.10
C SER A 67 -6.67 1.46 -12.18
N LEU A 68 -5.95 2.44 -12.72
CA LEU A 68 -6.43 3.32 -13.81
C LEU A 68 -6.74 2.54 -15.09
N MET A 69 -5.90 1.56 -15.44
CA MET A 69 -6.16 0.68 -16.58
C MET A 69 -7.43 -0.16 -16.39
N ARG A 70 -7.63 -0.67 -15.17
CA ARG A 70 -8.87 -1.40 -14.83
C ARG A 70 -10.11 -0.50 -14.91
N TRP A 71 -9.99 0.78 -14.61
CA TRP A 71 -11.09 1.75 -14.73
C TRP A 71 -11.30 2.26 -16.17
N GLY A 72 -10.49 1.80 -17.14
CA GLY A 72 -10.55 2.29 -18.51
C GLY A 72 -10.08 3.74 -18.69
N MET A 73 -9.33 4.27 -17.71
CA MET A 73 -8.79 5.64 -17.74
C MET A 73 -7.37 5.69 -18.31
N ARG A 74 -6.73 4.54 -18.53
CA ARG A 74 -5.38 4.42 -19.08
C ARG A 74 -5.24 3.10 -19.85
N ASP A 75 -4.44 3.08 -20.90
CA ASP A 75 -4.24 1.86 -21.72
C ASP A 75 -3.09 0.98 -21.22
N ASP A 76 -2.09 1.57 -20.57
CA ASP A 76 -0.86 0.88 -20.15
C ASP A 76 -0.66 0.91 -18.62
N PRO A 77 -0.51 -0.24 -17.94
CA PRO A 77 -0.28 -0.30 -16.50
C PRO A 77 1.19 -0.10 -16.08
N THR A 78 2.12 0.18 -17.00
CA THR A 78 3.55 0.32 -16.70
C THR A 78 3.90 1.63 -15.98
N CYS A 79 4.98 1.60 -15.21
CA CYS A 79 5.57 2.77 -14.56
C CYS A 79 6.42 3.55 -15.58
N PRO A 80 6.25 4.88 -15.71
CA PRO A 80 7.03 5.66 -16.69
C PRO A 80 8.53 5.70 -16.38
N LEU A 81 8.95 5.38 -15.14
CA LEU A 81 10.34 5.45 -14.71
C LEU A 81 11.10 4.14 -14.91
N CYS A 82 10.51 3.01 -14.50
CA CYS A 82 11.18 1.71 -14.56
C CYS A 82 10.56 0.73 -15.55
N GLN A 83 9.46 1.09 -16.21
CA GLN A 83 8.70 0.26 -17.16
C GLN A 83 8.10 -1.03 -16.56
N ASP A 84 8.31 -1.32 -15.28
CA ASP A 84 7.59 -2.40 -14.58
C ASP A 84 6.12 -2.05 -14.34
N LYS A 85 5.31 -3.06 -14.05
CA LYS A 85 3.89 -2.90 -13.70
C LYS A 85 3.74 -2.00 -12.45
N GLN A 86 3.03 -0.87 -12.59
CA GLN A 86 2.82 0.08 -11.51
C GLN A 86 1.63 -0.32 -10.64
N THR A 87 1.88 -1.18 -9.65
CA THR A 87 0.92 -1.56 -8.61
C THR A 87 0.84 -0.50 -7.51
N THR A 88 -0.16 -0.61 -6.63
CA THR A 88 -0.25 0.24 -5.45
C THR A 88 0.97 0.07 -4.53
N GLU A 89 1.47 -1.17 -4.37
CA GLU A 89 2.72 -1.44 -3.66
C GLU A 89 3.88 -0.66 -4.29
N HIS A 90 4.04 -0.70 -5.62
CA HIS A 90 5.10 0.01 -6.33
C HIS A 90 5.09 1.53 -6.08
N VAL A 91 3.89 2.14 -6.02
CA VAL A 91 3.75 3.57 -5.75
C VAL A 91 4.08 3.89 -4.30
N LEU A 92 3.56 3.10 -3.34
CA LEU A 92 3.73 3.35 -1.90
C LEU A 92 5.15 3.01 -1.41
N SER A 93 5.78 1.98 -1.96
CA SER A 93 7.15 1.60 -1.65
C SER A 93 8.19 2.46 -2.38
N SER A 94 7.75 3.44 -3.19
CA SER A 94 8.55 4.17 -4.16
C SER A 94 9.19 3.29 -5.26
N CYS A 95 9.18 3.79 -6.50
CA CYS A 95 9.88 3.15 -7.61
C CYS A 95 11.38 3.07 -7.35
N LYS A 96 12.02 1.94 -7.67
CA LYS A 96 13.47 1.73 -7.49
C LYS A 96 14.31 2.82 -8.18
N VAL A 97 13.90 3.23 -9.38
CA VAL A 97 14.58 4.31 -10.14
C VAL A 97 14.43 5.65 -9.43
N ALA A 98 13.22 5.96 -8.92
CA ALA A 98 12.98 7.18 -8.17
C ALA A 98 13.83 7.24 -6.88
N GLN A 99 13.92 6.13 -6.16
CA GLN A 99 14.77 6.01 -4.96
C GLN A 99 16.25 6.23 -5.29
N ALA A 100 16.75 5.64 -6.38
CA ALA A 100 18.13 5.81 -6.81
C ALA A 100 18.45 7.27 -7.18
N THR A 101 17.53 7.96 -7.86
CA THR A 101 17.71 9.39 -8.23
C THR A 101 17.60 10.35 -7.05
N ALA A 102 16.90 9.98 -5.97
CA ALA A 102 16.84 10.79 -4.76
C ALA A 102 18.17 10.75 -3.98
N GLY A 103 18.85 9.60 -3.97
CA GLY A 103 20.17 9.46 -3.36
C GLY A 103 21.27 10.30 -4.03
N THR A 104 21.12 10.63 -5.32
CA THR A 104 22.09 11.46 -6.05
C THR A 104 21.81 12.96 -5.98
N ARG A 105 20.69 13.38 -5.39
CA ARG A 105 20.29 14.81 -5.33
C ARG A 105 20.70 15.50 -4.03
N GLY A 106 21.36 14.78 -3.12
CA GLY A 106 21.93 15.31 -1.88
C GLY A 106 23.28 16.01 -2.04
N ASP A 107 23.98 15.82 -3.16
CA ASP A 107 25.33 16.35 -3.41
C ASP A 107 25.34 17.37 -4.57
N THR A 108 24.48 18.39 -4.53
CA THR A 108 24.73 19.65 -5.25
C THR A 108 24.05 20.79 -4.50
N THR A 109 24.65 21.22 -3.39
CA THR A 109 24.63 22.63 -3.02
C THR A 109 25.74 23.32 -3.80
N GLU A 110 25.42 23.90 -4.95
CA GLU A 110 26.18 25.02 -5.52
C GLU A 110 25.36 25.76 -6.57
N CYS A 111 25.44 27.10 -6.49
CA CYS A 111 24.75 28.18 -7.21
C CYS A 111 23.49 28.75 -6.53
#